data_AF-A0A8W8ICN6-F1
#
_entry.id   AF-A0A8W8ICN6-F1
#
_cell.length_a   1.000
_cell.length_b   1.000
_cell.length_c   1.000
_cell.angle_alpha   90.00
_cell.angle_beta   90.00
_cell.angle_gamma   90.00
#
_symmetry.space_group_name_H-M   'P 1'
#
loop_
_entity.id
_entity.type
_entity.pdbx_description
1 polymer ?
#
loop_
_entity_poly.entity_id
_entity_poly.type
_entity_poly.pdbx_seq_one_letter_code
_entity_poly.pdbx_strand_id
1 'polypeptide(L)'
;DRELRHQHGKGPCNVFILDTSSSLGELGFKQMKDVFTSAIEEYAKHPEIDENVAVIVCGKETKFLRYFSNHYEDIKYCLDEVDLGGPSPLSAAFYLSNGCLMNGASRSYTVGEFNIQQRIILISGGRPTDFTSIGSKDNLTVKTNEVFKNHLQELTREIGKVHPIFCIPVGINPDLTMLEFICYQSRGGKIVHFHQARQFAKYSQNMKIASRLSYTLMNDGNDRERVMTSLVCTFPDEEFSEMDQDDIYEICSKKSLYAPVDHMKEKHLVGPDVLEERNPLMPPLGSRVKRGRDWIWNDQDGYGPGTVIIHCTDVGWLGVEWDTGLMYNYRYGTTFSEENVYDVQVCNEPRILGNKSISSGCEVKRGPDWEWDDQDGGAGSIGCVVVVLVNVVMVRWQSGIKGQYRFGWDGKFDLNVCDPFSPDAVRYREEMMRTPAALKYPSGASASHNEDFEKALELSKKSEEETSPNTTAKPILHVVKGKYFRNPSLSLDIETDGPNFSSANTQWFWKDDTGKWNPYCRETNAKLNKCYKRNPKSTAVVNVQNQTYRVVMAKNMQINLATRETFDVKLVKKEFSS
;
A
#
# COMPACT_ATOMS: atom_id res chain seq x y z
N ASP A 1 0.77 -46.50 -9.44
CA ASP A 1 0.88 -45.55 -8.30
C ASP A 1 0.76 -44.07 -8.68
N ARG A 2 -0.30 -43.69 -9.40
CA ARG A 2 -0.59 -42.28 -9.76
C ARG A 2 -1.77 -41.66 -8.99
N GLU A 3 -2.39 -42.40 -8.07
CA GLU A 3 -3.69 -42.06 -7.47
C GLU A 3 -3.67 -41.73 -5.97
N LEU A 4 -2.50 -41.69 -5.32
CA LEU A 4 -2.38 -41.30 -3.90
C LEU A 4 -1.78 -39.89 -3.68
N ARG A 5 -1.51 -39.15 -4.76
CA ARG A 5 -1.04 -37.77 -4.65
C ARG A 5 -2.24 -36.82 -4.66
N HIS A 6 -2.37 -36.05 -3.58
CA HIS A 6 -3.08 -34.76 -3.50
C HIS A 6 -4.52 -34.77 -2.97
N GLN A 7 -4.73 -35.08 -1.68
CA GLN A 7 -5.74 -34.33 -0.94
C GLN A 7 -5.16 -32.94 -0.64
N HIS A 8 -5.72 -31.95 -1.33
CA HIS A 8 -5.39 -30.54 -1.20
C HIS A 8 -6.57 -29.83 -0.55
N GLY A 9 -6.28 -28.99 0.44
CA GLY A 9 -7.30 -28.12 1.03
C GLY A 9 -7.83 -27.13 -0.01
N LYS A 10 -9.11 -26.77 0.11
CA LYS A 10 -9.76 -25.74 -0.72
C LYS A 10 -9.62 -24.33 -0.13
N GLY A 11 -9.13 -24.23 1.10
CA GLY A 11 -8.92 -22.99 1.82
C GLY A 11 -7.68 -22.19 1.40
N PRO A 12 -7.28 -21.20 2.21
CA PRO A 12 -6.09 -20.41 1.95
C PRO A 12 -4.82 -21.26 1.87
N CYS A 13 -3.86 -20.82 1.05
CA CYS A 13 -2.56 -21.47 0.91
C CYS A 13 -1.53 -20.82 1.83
N ASN A 14 -0.86 -21.62 2.66
CA ASN A 14 0.19 -21.19 3.59
C ASN A 14 1.49 -21.95 3.31
N VAL A 15 2.58 -21.23 3.07
CA VAL A 15 3.92 -21.81 2.88
C VAL A 15 4.77 -21.47 4.09
N PHE A 16 5.11 -22.47 4.89
CA PHE A 16 6.03 -22.31 6.00
C PHE A 16 7.47 -22.51 5.52
N ILE A 17 8.31 -21.53 5.78
CA ILE A 17 9.77 -21.64 5.64
C ILE A 17 10.33 -21.80 7.04
N LEU A 18 10.83 -23.00 7.34
CA LEU A 18 11.42 -23.38 8.61
C LEU A 18 12.93 -23.22 8.52
N ASP A 19 13.48 -22.19 9.17
CA ASP A 19 14.92 -22.11 9.37
C ASP A 19 15.33 -23.19 10.38
N THR A 20 16.34 -23.95 10.01
CA THR A 20 16.91 -25.07 10.76
C THR A 20 18.44 -24.93 10.83
N SER A 21 18.96 -23.76 10.45
CA SER A 21 20.38 -23.47 10.40
C SER A 21 21.04 -23.52 11.77
N SER A 22 22.36 -23.71 11.78
CA SER A 22 23.17 -23.67 13.00
C SER A 22 23.03 -22.36 13.79
N SER A 23 22.62 -21.27 13.14
CA SER A 23 22.49 -19.94 13.75
C SER A 23 21.37 -19.83 14.79
N LEU A 24 20.38 -20.73 14.76
CA LEU A 24 19.26 -20.77 15.71
C LEU A 24 19.66 -21.27 17.09
N GLY A 25 20.63 -22.20 17.12
CA GLY A 25 20.91 -23.02 18.30
C GLY A 25 19.73 -23.92 18.73
N GLU A 26 19.96 -24.75 19.74
CA GLU A 26 18.96 -25.70 20.27
C GLU A 26 17.67 -25.01 20.74
N LEU A 27 17.80 -23.86 21.39
CA LEU A 27 16.65 -23.10 21.87
C LEU A 27 15.80 -22.58 20.71
N GLY A 28 16.42 -21.98 19.69
CA GLY A 28 15.70 -21.46 18.52
C GLY A 28 15.07 -22.58 17.70
N PHE A 29 15.75 -23.72 17.60
CA PHE A 29 15.23 -24.90 16.93
C PHE A 29 13.98 -25.45 17.61
N LYS A 30 14.01 -25.57 18.96
CA LYS A 30 12.84 -25.96 19.74
C LYS A 30 11.69 -24.95 19.57
N GLN A 31 11.97 -23.66 19.69
CA GLN A 31 10.98 -22.60 19.47
C GLN A 31 10.34 -22.68 18.09
N MET A 32 11.15 -22.93 17.04
CA MET A 32 10.64 -23.12 15.68
C MET A 32 9.67 -24.30 15.59
N LYS A 33 10.02 -25.46 16.16
CA LYS A 33 9.13 -26.63 16.20
C LYS A 33 7.84 -26.35 16.97
N ASP A 34 7.94 -25.69 18.13
CA ASP A 34 6.79 -25.35 18.98
C ASP A 34 5.82 -24.38 18.27
N VAL A 35 6.37 -23.35 17.58
CA VAL A 35 5.61 -22.37 16.78
C VAL A 35 4.87 -23.06 15.64
N PHE A 36 5.60 -23.85 14.84
CA PHE A 36 5.00 -24.55 13.71
C PHE A 36 3.90 -25.50 14.18
N THR A 37 4.20 -26.33 15.18
CA THR A 37 3.24 -27.26 15.78
C THR A 37 2.00 -26.54 16.29
N SER A 38 2.16 -25.44 17.02
CA SER A 38 1.04 -24.66 17.55
C SER A 38 0.13 -24.09 16.46
N ALA A 39 0.69 -23.71 15.31
CA ALA A 39 -0.08 -23.23 14.17
C ALA A 39 -0.86 -24.36 13.48
N ILE A 40 -0.20 -25.51 13.22
CA ILE A 40 -0.85 -26.66 12.58
C ILE A 40 -1.97 -27.25 13.46
N GLU A 41 -1.75 -27.35 14.78
CA GLU A 41 -2.78 -27.77 15.73
C GLU A 41 -4.00 -26.85 15.75
N GLU A 42 -3.79 -25.55 15.52
CA GLU A 42 -4.90 -24.61 15.46
C GLU A 42 -5.67 -24.74 14.15
N TYR A 43 -5.00 -24.92 13.00
CA TYR A 43 -5.69 -25.21 11.74
C TYR A 43 -6.54 -26.48 11.82
N ALA A 44 -6.06 -27.51 12.53
CA ALA A 44 -6.81 -28.75 12.73
C ALA A 44 -8.13 -28.59 13.52
N LYS A 45 -8.28 -27.51 14.31
CA LYS A 45 -9.53 -27.22 15.04
C LYS A 45 -10.61 -26.60 14.16
N HIS A 46 -10.24 -26.04 13.01
CA HIS A 46 -11.14 -25.32 12.11
C HIS A 46 -11.18 -26.00 10.73
N PRO A 47 -11.62 -27.27 10.65
CA PRO A 47 -11.61 -28.04 9.40
C PRO A 47 -12.49 -27.43 8.30
N GLU A 48 -13.44 -26.57 8.67
CA GLU A 48 -14.30 -25.86 7.73
C GLU A 48 -13.60 -24.74 6.95
N ILE A 49 -12.42 -24.30 7.39
CA ILE A 49 -11.56 -23.37 6.63
C ILE A 49 -10.75 -24.14 5.58
N ASP A 50 -10.39 -25.38 5.89
CA ASP A 50 -9.70 -26.29 4.98
C ASP A 50 -8.35 -25.74 4.45
N GLU A 51 -7.55 -25.18 5.36
CA GLU A 51 -6.24 -24.58 5.10
C GLU A 51 -5.29 -25.56 4.38
N ASN A 52 -4.57 -25.03 3.39
CA ASN A 52 -3.64 -25.81 2.60
C ASN A 52 -2.20 -25.41 2.95
N VAL A 53 -1.42 -26.36 3.48
CA VAL A 53 -0.09 -26.08 4.05
C VAL A 53 1.01 -26.77 3.26
N ALA A 54 2.04 -26.00 2.89
CA ALA A 54 3.31 -26.52 2.39
C ALA A 54 4.45 -26.14 3.34
N VAL A 55 5.49 -26.98 3.39
CA VAL A 55 6.62 -26.84 4.32
C VAL A 55 7.93 -26.91 3.56
N ILE A 56 8.73 -25.87 3.69
CA ILE A 56 10.09 -25.75 3.16
C ILE A 56 11.04 -25.69 4.36
N VAL A 57 12.09 -26.50 4.35
CA VAL A 57 13.18 -26.40 5.32
C VAL A 57 14.35 -25.63 4.72
N CYS A 58 15.04 -24.87 5.56
CA CYS A 58 16.21 -24.08 5.21
C CYS A 58 17.31 -24.30 6.26
N GLY A 59 18.32 -25.09 5.94
CA GLY A 59 19.40 -25.48 6.87
C GLY A 59 20.50 -26.23 6.16
N LYS A 60 20.84 -27.43 6.66
CA LYS A 60 21.72 -28.39 5.97
C LYS A 60 21.32 -28.62 4.51
N GLU A 61 20.01 -28.66 4.27
CA GLU A 61 19.42 -28.71 2.93
C GLU A 61 18.34 -27.64 2.81
N THR A 62 18.06 -27.22 1.58
CA THR A 62 16.95 -26.32 1.26
C THR A 62 16.02 -27.01 0.28
N LYS A 63 14.86 -27.47 0.77
CA LYS A 63 13.94 -28.30 -0.01
C LYS A 63 12.52 -28.23 0.53
N PHE A 64 11.56 -28.66 -0.30
CA PHE A 64 10.24 -29.02 0.18
C PHE A 64 10.34 -30.25 1.06
N LEU A 65 9.89 -30.10 2.29
CA LEU A 65 9.68 -31.20 3.20
C LEU A 65 8.28 -31.79 3.00
N ARG A 66 7.29 -30.92 2.78
CA ARG A 66 5.94 -31.30 2.40
C ARG A 66 5.39 -30.33 1.35
N TYR A 67 4.77 -30.89 0.32
CA TYR A 67 3.95 -30.12 -0.60
C TYR A 67 2.59 -29.82 0.04
N PHE A 68 1.81 -28.93 -0.60
CA PHE A 68 0.47 -28.57 -0.15
C PHE A 68 -0.40 -29.76 0.22
N SER A 69 -0.90 -29.74 1.45
CA SER A 69 -1.88 -30.68 1.99
C SER A 69 -2.68 -30.02 3.12
N ASN A 70 -3.86 -30.56 3.40
CA ASN A 70 -4.70 -30.27 4.57
C ASN A 70 -4.68 -31.41 5.61
N HIS A 71 -3.79 -32.41 5.47
CA HIS A 71 -3.59 -33.46 6.47
C HIS A 71 -2.66 -32.98 7.58
N TYR A 72 -3.22 -32.27 8.55
CA TYR A 72 -2.44 -31.60 9.59
C TYR A 72 -1.60 -32.56 10.46
N GLU A 73 -2.09 -33.79 10.71
CA GLU A 73 -1.33 -34.80 11.44
C GLU A 73 -0.07 -35.23 10.66
N ASP A 74 -0.21 -35.58 9.38
CA ASP A 74 0.92 -35.94 8.51
C ASP A 74 1.92 -34.79 8.35
N ILE A 75 1.41 -33.56 8.31
CA ILE A 75 2.22 -32.35 8.24
C ILE A 75 3.00 -32.15 9.54
N LYS A 76 2.45 -32.44 10.72
CA LYS A 76 3.20 -32.37 11.99
C LYS A 76 4.37 -33.36 12.01
N TYR A 77 4.17 -34.59 11.56
CA TYR A 77 5.21 -35.61 11.55
C TYR A 77 6.42 -35.26 10.68
N CYS A 78 6.28 -34.30 9.76
CA CYS A 78 7.44 -33.88 8.96
C CYS A 78 8.57 -33.30 9.82
N LEU A 79 8.28 -32.73 11.00
CA LEU A 79 9.29 -32.21 11.92
C LEU A 79 10.25 -33.28 12.48
N ASP A 80 9.89 -34.56 12.41
CA ASP A 80 10.76 -35.67 12.83
C ASP A 80 11.89 -35.93 11.82
N GLU A 81 11.71 -35.50 10.57
CA GLU A 81 12.69 -35.62 9.49
C GLU A 81 13.69 -34.44 9.46
N VAL A 82 13.58 -33.50 10.41
CA VAL A 82 14.32 -32.25 10.42
C VAL A 82 15.40 -32.23 11.48
N ASP A 83 16.63 -31.97 11.06
CA ASP A 83 17.80 -31.79 11.92
C ASP A 83 18.26 -30.34 12.00
N LEU A 84 18.73 -29.93 13.18
CA LEU A 84 19.44 -28.68 13.37
C LEU A 84 20.82 -28.71 12.68
N GLY A 85 21.13 -27.65 11.94
CA GLY A 85 22.47 -27.35 11.46
C GLY A 85 22.52 -26.77 10.05
N GLY A 86 23.74 -26.47 9.59
CA GLY A 86 23.98 -25.97 8.24
C GLY A 86 23.75 -24.45 8.07
N PRO A 87 23.91 -23.94 6.84
CA PRO A 87 23.72 -22.54 6.49
C PRO A 87 22.23 -22.11 6.57
N SER A 88 21.93 -20.81 6.46
CA SER A 88 20.57 -20.27 6.35
C SER A 88 20.35 -19.61 4.96
N PRO A 89 20.31 -20.36 3.87
CA PRO A 89 20.13 -19.83 2.51
C PRO A 89 18.69 -19.36 2.24
N LEU A 90 18.24 -18.31 2.94
CA LEU A 90 16.85 -17.82 2.85
C LEU A 90 16.44 -17.47 1.41
N SER A 91 17.34 -16.93 0.59
CA SER A 91 17.04 -16.63 -0.82
C SER A 91 16.60 -17.87 -1.59
N ALA A 92 17.26 -19.01 -1.39
CA ALA A 92 16.87 -20.28 -2.02
C ALA A 92 15.50 -20.76 -1.52
N ALA A 93 15.20 -20.58 -0.22
CA ALA A 93 13.89 -20.92 0.33
C ALA A 93 12.77 -20.04 -0.24
N PHE A 94 13.03 -18.74 -0.45
CA PHE A 94 12.09 -17.83 -1.13
C PHE A 94 11.94 -18.15 -2.62
N TYR A 95 12.99 -18.60 -3.32
CA TYR A 95 12.85 -19.09 -4.70
C TYR A 95 11.96 -20.32 -4.77
N LEU A 96 12.13 -21.28 -3.84
CA LEU A 96 11.27 -22.46 -3.77
C LEU A 96 9.82 -22.10 -3.46
N SER A 97 9.58 -21.17 -2.53
CA SER A 97 8.22 -20.71 -2.21
C SER A 97 7.56 -20.00 -3.39
N ASN A 98 8.34 -19.27 -4.20
CA ASN A 98 7.87 -18.67 -5.45
C ASN A 98 7.55 -19.72 -6.53
N GLY A 99 8.29 -20.83 -6.58
CA GLY A 99 8.02 -21.96 -7.49
C GLY A 99 6.65 -22.60 -7.30
N CYS A 100 6.08 -22.54 -6.09
CA CYS A 100 4.68 -22.96 -5.83
C CYS A 100 3.65 -22.12 -6.58
N LEU A 101 3.97 -20.86 -6.88
CA LEU A 101 3.08 -19.89 -7.52
C LEU A 101 3.00 -20.14 -9.03
N MET A 102 4.15 -20.33 -9.67
CA MET A 102 4.27 -20.47 -11.13
C MET A 102 3.61 -21.73 -11.68
N ASN A 103 3.49 -22.78 -10.87
CA ASN A 103 2.95 -24.08 -11.30
C ASN A 103 1.44 -24.24 -11.05
N GLY A 104 0.74 -23.18 -10.61
CA GLY A 104 -0.71 -23.23 -10.34
C GLY A 104 -1.12 -24.10 -9.15
N ALA A 105 -0.14 -24.49 -8.31
CA ALA A 105 -0.36 -25.28 -7.10
C ALA A 105 -0.96 -24.44 -5.95
N SER A 106 -0.77 -23.12 -6.02
CA SER A 106 -1.33 -22.14 -5.09
C SER A 106 -2.48 -21.38 -5.74
N ARG A 107 -3.51 -21.04 -4.95
CA ARG A 107 -4.70 -20.32 -5.42
C ARG A 107 -5.05 -19.20 -4.45
N SER A 108 -5.50 -18.06 -4.98
CA SER A 108 -6.16 -17.05 -4.17
C SER A 108 -7.48 -17.62 -3.65
N TYR A 109 -7.74 -17.45 -2.36
CA TYR A 109 -8.96 -17.91 -1.70
C TYR A 109 -9.83 -16.70 -1.36
N THR A 110 -11.10 -16.71 -1.78
CA THR A 110 -12.00 -15.57 -1.55
C THR A 110 -12.96 -15.88 -0.42
N VAL A 111 -13.04 -14.97 0.56
CA VAL A 111 -13.97 -15.04 1.70
C VAL A 111 -14.80 -13.76 1.74
N GLY A 112 -16.05 -13.86 1.30
CA GLY A 112 -16.88 -12.69 1.07
C GLY A 112 -16.22 -11.75 0.06
N GLU A 113 -15.88 -10.54 0.51
CA GLU A 113 -15.18 -9.52 -0.29
C GLU A 113 -13.65 -9.53 -0.14
N PHE A 114 -13.10 -10.37 0.74
CA PHE A 114 -11.67 -10.46 0.95
C PHE A 114 -11.04 -11.51 0.04
N ASN A 115 -10.05 -11.11 -0.73
CA ASN A 115 -9.20 -11.98 -1.53
C ASN A 115 -7.91 -12.29 -0.74
N ILE A 116 -7.80 -13.54 -0.29
CA ILE A 116 -6.67 -14.05 0.48
C ILE A 116 -5.65 -14.63 -0.49
N GLN A 117 -4.52 -13.95 -0.61
CA GLN A 117 -3.37 -14.44 -1.34
C GLN A 117 -2.58 -15.47 -0.52
N GLN A 118 -1.75 -16.28 -1.18
CA GLN A 118 -0.85 -17.21 -0.48
C GLN A 118 -0.02 -16.48 0.57
N ARG A 119 0.01 -17.01 1.80
CA ARG A 119 0.83 -16.47 2.89
C ARG A 119 2.16 -17.19 2.93
N ILE A 120 3.25 -16.44 3.01
CA ILE A 120 4.59 -16.99 3.26
C ILE A 120 4.93 -16.70 4.72
N ILE A 121 5.23 -17.75 5.48
CA ILE A 121 5.45 -17.68 6.92
C ILE A 121 6.89 -18.13 7.19
N LEU A 122 7.78 -17.18 7.43
CA LEU A 122 9.18 -17.43 7.75
C LEU A 122 9.37 -17.54 9.27
N ILE A 123 9.81 -18.70 9.75
CA ILE A 123 10.19 -18.90 11.15
C ILE A 123 11.72 -18.97 11.18
N SER A 124 12.38 -17.90 11.60
CA SER A 124 13.85 -17.76 11.49
C SER A 124 14.46 -16.83 12.53
N GLY A 125 15.77 -16.99 12.75
CA GLY A 125 16.60 -16.04 13.48
C GLY A 125 17.05 -14.83 12.66
N GLY A 126 16.71 -14.76 11.35
CA GLY A 126 16.97 -13.59 10.51
C GLY A 126 18.42 -13.43 10.02
N ARG A 127 19.23 -14.50 10.04
CA ARG A 127 20.67 -14.44 9.70
C ARG A 127 20.96 -15.18 8.39
N PRO A 128 20.56 -14.63 7.23
CA PRO A 128 20.69 -15.34 5.97
C PRO A 128 22.16 -15.49 5.56
N THR A 129 22.47 -16.63 4.94
CA THR A 129 23.77 -16.96 4.36
C THR A 129 23.67 -17.09 2.85
N ASP A 130 24.78 -16.89 2.15
CA ASP A 130 24.86 -17.09 0.71
C ASP A 130 24.50 -18.53 0.30
N PHE A 131 23.79 -18.66 -0.83
CA PHE A 131 23.37 -19.94 -1.42
C PHE A 131 24.22 -20.33 -2.64
N THR A 132 25.09 -19.44 -3.13
CA THR A 132 25.98 -19.68 -4.29
C THR A 132 27.33 -20.28 -3.89
N SER A 133 27.65 -20.31 -2.60
CA SER A 133 28.92 -20.82 -2.07
C SER A 133 28.91 -22.35 -1.96
N ILE A 134 28.89 -23.02 -3.12
CA ILE A 134 29.31 -24.41 -3.22
C ILE A 134 30.84 -24.42 -3.20
N GLY A 135 31.43 -24.61 -2.01
CA GLY A 135 32.72 -25.28 -1.89
C GLY A 135 34.02 -24.47 -1.95
N SER A 136 34.08 -23.22 -1.46
CA SER A 136 35.39 -22.59 -1.20
C SER A 136 35.57 -22.25 0.28
N LYS A 137 36.38 -23.06 0.97
CA LYS A 137 37.14 -22.57 2.13
C LYS A 137 38.10 -21.52 1.59
N ASP A 138 37.74 -20.24 1.70
CA ASP A 138 38.67 -19.14 1.95
C ASP A 138 37.94 -17.80 2.02
N ASN A 139 38.32 -17.04 3.04
CA ASN A 139 38.06 -15.62 3.33
C ASN A 139 37.26 -14.82 2.27
N LEU A 140 35.95 -14.69 2.45
CA LEU A 140 35.10 -13.82 1.63
C LEU A 140 34.67 -12.56 2.39
N THR A 141 35.17 -11.44 1.87
CA THR A 141 35.10 -10.05 2.32
C THR A 141 33.69 -9.45 2.35
N VAL A 142 33.50 -8.40 3.17
CA VAL A 142 32.30 -7.55 3.35
C VAL A 142 31.49 -7.22 2.06
N LYS A 143 32.12 -7.15 0.89
CA LYS A 143 31.46 -6.87 -0.41
C LYS A 143 30.49 -7.95 -0.88
N THR A 144 30.71 -9.23 -0.60
CA THR A 144 29.76 -10.30 -1.01
C THR A 144 28.49 -10.32 -0.17
N ASN A 145 28.57 -9.91 1.09
CA ASN A 145 27.41 -9.82 1.98
C ASN A 145 26.40 -8.74 1.55
N GLU A 146 26.84 -7.62 0.96
CA GLU A 146 25.92 -6.59 0.47
C GLU A 146 25.18 -7.03 -0.80
N VAL A 147 25.88 -7.66 -1.75
CA VAL A 147 25.27 -8.15 -3.00
C VAL A 147 24.22 -9.24 -2.72
N PHE A 148 24.52 -10.15 -1.78
CA PHE A 148 23.59 -11.20 -1.38
C PHE A 148 22.36 -10.63 -0.67
N LYS A 149 22.56 -9.67 0.25
CA LYS A 149 21.44 -8.96 0.87
C LYS A 149 20.58 -8.34 -0.21
N ASN A 150 21.16 -7.60 -1.17
CA ASN A 150 20.39 -6.98 -2.25
C ASN A 150 19.55 -7.99 -3.05
N HIS A 151 20.04 -9.20 -3.34
CA HIS A 151 19.26 -10.24 -4.03
C HIS A 151 18.07 -10.74 -3.19
N LEU A 152 18.29 -11.05 -1.91
CA LEU A 152 17.19 -11.45 -1.02
C LEU A 152 16.15 -10.33 -0.93
N GLN A 153 16.62 -9.09 -0.82
CA GLN A 153 15.78 -7.90 -0.73
C GLN A 153 14.91 -7.73 -1.99
N GLU A 154 15.50 -7.83 -3.18
CA GLU A 154 14.77 -7.76 -4.44
C GLU A 154 13.76 -8.90 -4.57
N LEU A 155 14.16 -10.13 -4.25
CA LEU A 155 13.30 -11.30 -4.32
C LEU A 155 12.08 -11.17 -3.38
N THR A 156 12.31 -10.84 -2.10
CA THR A 156 11.22 -10.70 -1.13
C THR A 156 10.33 -9.51 -1.45
N ARG A 157 10.87 -8.44 -2.04
CA ARG A 157 10.09 -7.31 -2.55
C ARG A 157 9.18 -7.72 -3.70
N GLU A 158 9.70 -8.46 -4.69
CA GLU A 158 8.90 -8.89 -5.84
C GLU A 158 7.79 -9.86 -5.44
N ILE A 159 8.10 -10.88 -4.64
CA ILE A 159 7.11 -11.79 -4.07
C ILE A 159 6.09 -11.02 -3.22
N GLY A 160 6.58 -10.09 -2.39
CA GLY A 160 5.82 -9.29 -1.46
C GLY A 160 4.80 -8.34 -2.12
N LYS A 161 4.95 -8.01 -3.40
CA LYS A 161 3.96 -7.20 -4.14
C LYS A 161 2.59 -7.87 -4.22
N VAL A 162 2.53 -9.19 -4.12
CA VAL A 162 1.30 -9.99 -4.25
C VAL A 162 1.05 -10.79 -2.96
N HIS A 163 2.10 -11.42 -2.43
CA HIS A 163 1.96 -12.37 -1.33
C HIS A 163 2.40 -11.77 0.00
N PRO A 164 1.55 -11.76 1.03
CA PRO A 164 1.96 -11.34 2.37
C PRO A 164 3.04 -12.27 2.92
N ILE A 165 4.12 -11.67 3.43
CA ILE A 165 5.22 -12.37 4.10
C ILE A 165 5.14 -12.05 5.59
N PHE A 166 4.95 -13.08 6.42
CA PHE A 166 4.96 -12.99 7.87
C PHE A 166 6.27 -13.57 8.40
N CYS A 167 6.91 -12.86 9.32
CA CYS A 167 8.14 -13.33 9.95
C CYS A 167 7.89 -13.59 11.43
N ILE A 168 8.26 -14.77 11.92
CA ILE A 168 8.22 -15.17 13.32
C ILE A 168 9.67 -15.30 13.81
N PRO A 169 10.18 -14.32 14.57
CA PRO A 169 11.53 -14.35 15.11
C PRO A 169 11.67 -15.46 16.16
N VAL A 170 12.71 -16.29 16.01
CA VAL A 170 13.06 -17.37 16.95
C VAL A 170 14.57 -17.40 17.22
N GLY A 171 14.97 -18.02 18.32
CA GLY A 171 16.37 -18.14 18.74
C GLY A 171 16.86 -17.01 19.65
N ILE A 172 18.14 -17.09 20.00
CA ILE A 172 18.78 -16.14 20.91
C ILE A 172 19.16 -14.89 20.11
N ASN A 173 18.49 -13.78 20.39
CA ASN A 173 18.70 -12.49 19.72
C ASN A 173 18.53 -12.56 18.19
N PRO A 174 17.29 -12.79 17.70
CA PRO A 174 17.02 -12.79 16.26
C PRO A 174 17.35 -11.42 15.65
N ASP A 175 17.83 -11.41 14.40
CA ASP A 175 18.04 -10.19 13.62
C ASP A 175 16.69 -9.63 13.17
N LEU A 176 16.07 -8.86 14.07
CA LEU A 176 14.78 -8.22 13.82
C LEU A 176 14.85 -7.25 12.65
N THR A 177 15.97 -6.57 12.43
CA THR A 177 16.12 -5.62 11.32
C THR A 177 15.99 -6.34 9.97
N MET A 178 16.61 -7.52 9.82
CA MET A 178 16.46 -8.32 8.60
C MET A 178 15.03 -8.86 8.45
N LEU A 179 14.43 -9.37 9.52
CA LEU A 179 13.07 -9.94 9.46
C LEU A 179 12.01 -8.87 9.18
N GLU A 180 12.12 -7.70 9.82
CA GLU A 180 11.26 -6.53 9.59
C GLU A 180 11.38 -6.05 8.14
N PHE A 181 12.60 -6.04 7.60
CA PHE A 181 12.82 -5.72 6.19
C PHE A 181 12.04 -6.69 5.28
N ILE A 182 12.17 -8.00 5.52
CA ILE A 182 11.54 -9.03 4.70
C ILE A 182 10.01 -8.90 4.73
N CYS A 183 9.40 -8.72 5.90
CA CYS A 183 7.94 -8.69 6.01
C CYS A 183 7.32 -7.34 5.64
N TYR A 184 7.90 -6.21 6.05
CA TYR A 184 7.27 -4.89 5.85
C TYR A 184 7.30 -4.38 4.41
N GLN A 185 8.12 -4.99 3.55
CA GLN A 185 8.06 -4.75 2.11
C GLN A 185 6.94 -5.51 1.41
N SER A 186 6.33 -6.48 2.07
CA SER A 186 5.23 -7.26 1.52
C SER A 186 3.86 -6.68 1.88
N ARG A 187 2.89 -6.86 0.99
CA ARG A 187 1.51 -6.40 1.16
C ARG A 187 0.87 -7.09 2.36
N GLY A 188 0.68 -6.36 3.46
CA GLY A 188 0.08 -6.89 4.69
C GLY A 188 1.00 -7.76 5.54
N GLY A 189 2.29 -7.83 5.22
CA GLY A 189 3.27 -8.54 6.05
C GLY A 189 3.51 -7.86 7.40
N LYS A 190 3.76 -8.68 8.43
CA LYS A 190 4.11 -8.22 9.77
C LYS A 190 5.00 -9.21 10.50
N ILE A 191 5.69 -8.71 11.53
CA ILE A 191 6.32 -9.55 12.54
C ILE A 191 5.21 -10.15 13.42
N VAL A 192 5.27 -11.46 13.62
CA VAL A 192 4.39 -12.19 14.53
C VAL A 192 5.24 -12.70 15.68
N HIS A 193 4.87 -12.36 16.91
CA HIS A 193 5.59 -12.84 18.07
C HIS A 193 5.38 -14.35 18.22
N PHE A 194 6.41 -15.13 18.55
CA PHE A 194 6.33 -16.59 18.52
C PHE A 194 5.24 -17.18 19.44
N HIS A 195 4.96 -16.57 20.59
CA HIS A 195 3.84 -16.96 21.47
C HIS A 195 2.46 -16.74 20.85
N GLN A 196 2.35 -15.87 19.85
CA GLN A 196 1.10 -15.56 19.15
C GLN A 196 0.87 -16.44 17.92
N ALA A 197 1.73 -17.45 17.66
CA ALA A 197 1.61 -18.34 16.50
C ALA A 197 0.23 -19.00 16.38
N ARG A 198 -0.35 -19.42 17.52
CA ARG A 198 -1.71 -19.96 17.58
C ARG A 198 -2.75 -18.91 17.18
N GLN A 199 -2.65 -17.69 17.69
CA GLN A 199 -3.57 -16.62 17.31
C GLN A 199 -3.44 -16.27 15.82
N PHE A 200 -2.23 -16.21 15.31
CA PHE A 200 -1.98 -15.99 13.89
C PHE A 200 -2.59 -17.10 13.01
N ALA A 201 -2.57 -18.36 13.46
CA ALA A 201 -3.24 -19.44 12.74
C ALA A 201 -4.78 -19.30 12.74
N LYS A 202 -5.38 -18.69 13.77
CA LYS A 202 -6.81 -18.33 13.77
C LYS A 202 -7.17 -17.18 12.81
N TYR A 203 -6.19 -16.49 12.24
CA TYR A 203 -6.43 -15.26 11.47
C TYR A 203 -7.38 -15.44 10.27
N SER A 204 -7.39 -16.63 9.63
CA SER A 204 -8.36 -16.94 8.57
C SER A 204 -9.80 -17.08 9.08
N GLN A 205 -9.98 -17.60 10.29
CA GLN A 205 -11.28 -17.66 10.94
C GLN A 205 -11.78 -16.25 11.21
N ASN A 206 -10.93 -15.41 11.79
CA ASN A 206 -11.20 -14.00 12.06
C ASN A 206 -11.52 -13.23 10.76
N MET A 207 -10.91 -13.61 9.63
CA MET A 207 -11.24 -13.05 8.32
C MET A 207 -12.63 -13.43 7.81
N LYS A 208 -13.08 -14.66 8.07
CA LYS A 208 -14.45 -15.11 7.77
C LYS A 208 -15.49 -14.41 8.63
N ILE A 209 -15.15 -14.11 9.89
CA ILE A 209 -16.00 -13.29 10.76
C ILE A 209 -16.06 -11.86 10.24
N ALA A 210 -14.91 -11.23 9.98
CA ALA A 210 -14.81 -9.89 9.41
C ALA A 210 -15.59 -9.76 8.09
N SER A 211 -15.58 -10.79 7.23
CA SER A 211 -16.27 -10.73 5.93
C SER A 211 -17.78 -10.67 6.08
N ARG A 212 -18.32 -11.19 7.18
CA ARG A 212 -19.75 -11.13 7.51
C ARG A 212 -20.15 -9.78 8.10
N LEU A 213 -19.20 -9.01 8.64
CA LEU A 213 -19.42 -7.62 9.08
C LEU A 213 -19.40 -6.63 7.90
N SER A 214 -18.94 -7.05 6.71
CA SER A 214 -18.80 -6.18 5.54
C SER A 214 -20.07 -5.40 5.18
N TYR A 215 -21.24 -6.05 5.25
CA TYR A 215 -22.52 -5.48 4.82
C TYR A 215 -23.00 -4.34 5.72
N THR A 216 -22.75 -4.44 7.03
CA THR A 216 -23.13 -3.41 8.02
C THR A 216 -22.14 -2.23 8.03
N LEU A 217 -20.87 -2.47 7.73
CA LEU A 217 -19.83 -1.44 7.74
C LEU A 217 -19.85 -0.50 6.51
N MET A 218 -20.56 -0.84 5.42
CA MET A 218 -20.63 -0.02 4.20
C MET A 218 -21.24 1.38 4.43
N ASN A 219 -22.10 1.54 5.43
CA ASN A 219 -22.84 2.78 5.68
C ASN A 219 -22.28 3.61 6.83
N ASP A 220 -21.48 2.99 7.69
CA ASP A 220 -21.14 3.53 9.01
C ASP A 220 -19.63 3.78 9.19
N GLY A 221 -18.75 3.36 8.28
CA GLY A 221 -17.31 3.55 8.42
C GLY A 221 -16.64 2.46 9.26
N ASN A 222 -15.33 2.58 9.49
CA ASN A 222 -14.47 1.49 9.96
C ASN A 222 -13.77 1.76 11.31
N ASP A 223 -14.31 2.68 12.14
CA ASP A 223 -13.77 2.90 13.47
C ASP A 223 -14.06 1.71 14.41
N ARG A 224 -13.21 1.56 15.44
CA ARG A 224 -13.22 0.37 16.29
C ARG A 224 -14.56 0.17 16.99
N GLU A 225 -15.21 1.23 17.44
CA GLU A 225 -16.48 1.15 18.17
C GLU A 225 -17.59 0.58 17.27
N ARG A 226 -17.65 1.03 16.02
CA ARG A 226 -18.60 0.51 15.03
C ARG A 226 -18.33 -0.93 14.64
N VAL A 227 -17.06 -1.31 14.45
CA VAL A 227 -16.70 -2.71 14.18
C VAL A 227 -17.10 -3.60 15.36
N MET A 228 -16.84 -3.19 16.61
CA MET A 228 -17.24 -3.97 17.78
C MET A 228 -18.77 -4.04 17.93
N THR A 229 -19.48 -2.94 17.70
CA THR A 229 -20.95 -2.92 17.74
C THR A 229 -21.51 -3.87 16.69
N SER A 230 -20.98 -3.83 15.46
CA SER A 230 -21.38 -4.74 14.40
C SER A 230 -21.07 -6.19 14.75
N LEU A 231 -19.93 -6.48 15.39
CA LEU A 231 -19.56 -7.83 15.81
C LEU A 231 -20.58 -8.40 16.80
N VAL A 232 -20.91 -7.64 17.85
CA VAL A 232 -21.91 -8.04 18.86
C VAL A 232 -23.30 -8.20 18.25
N CYS A 233 -23.71 -7.29 17.36
CA CYS A 233 -25.04 -7.38 16.72
C CYS A 233 -25.16 -8.55 15.73
N THR A 234 -24.07 -8.89 15.03
CA THR A 234 -24.08 -9.96 14.02
C THR A 234 -23.92 -11.34 14.64
N PHE A 235 -23.22 -11.42 15.78
CA PHE A 235 -22.90 -12.66 16.48
C PHE A 235 -23.22 -12.55 17.98
N PRO A 236 -24.51 -12.45 18.36
CA PRO A 236 -24.90 -12.23 19.76
C PRO A 236 -24.57 -13.39 20.70
N ASP A 237 -24.42 -14.61 20.15
CA ASP A 237 -24.20 -15.83 20.91
C ASP A 237 -22.73 -16.32 20.87
N GLU A 238 -21.83 -15.60 20.18
CA GLU A 238 -20.41 -15.97 20.08
C GLU A 238 -19.54 -15.09 20.99
N GLU A 239 -18.58 -15.70 21.68
CA GLU A 239 -17.58 -14.98 22.48
C GLU A 239 -16.27 -14.83 21.69
N PHE A 240 -15.79 -13.59 21.58
CA PHE A 240 -14.52 -13.26 20.93
C PHE A 240 -13.51 -12.78 21.96
N SER A 241 -12.31 -13.37 21.96
CA SER A 241 -11.23 -12.88 22.82
C SER A 241 -10.77 -11.49 22.39
N GLU A 242 -10.06 -10.77 23.27
CA GLU A 242 -9.50 -9.44 22.92
C GLU A 242 -8.60 -9.52 21.68
N MET A 243 -7.83 -10.60 21.52
CA MET A 243 -6.99 -10.81 20.34
C MET A 243 -7.81 -11.08 19.08
N ASP A 244 -8.94 -11.81 19.19
CA ASP A 244 -9.84 -12.03 18.05
C ASP A 244 -10.49 -10.72 17.61
N GLN A 245 -10.93 -9.90 18.58
CA GLN A 245 -11.48 -8.58 18.32
C GLN A 245 -10.47 -7.66 17.62
N ASP A 246 -9.22 -7.65 18.07
CA ASP A 246 -8.16 -6.83 17.49
C ASP A 246 -7.79 -7.30 16.08
N ASP A 247 -7.74 -8.62 15.83
CA ASP A 247 -7.52 -9.18 14.49
C ASP A 247 -8.68 -8.81 13.55
N ILE A 248 -9.93 -8.99 13.97
CA ILE A 248 -11.13 -8.66 13.19
C ILE A 248 -11.14 -7.16 12.86
N TYR A 249 -10.84 -6.31 13.83
CA TYR A 249 -10.71 -4.87 13.62
C TYR A 249 -9.60 -4.55 12.61
N GLU A 250 -8.41 -5.12 12.77
CA GLU A 250 -7.30 -4.92 11.83
C GLU A 250 -7.71 -5.30 10.39
N ILE A 251 -8.38 -6.43 10.22
CA ILE A 251 -8.85 -6.92 8.92
C ILE A 251 -9.85 -5.94 8.30
N CYS A 252 -10.85 -5.52 9.05
CA CYS A 252 -11.86 -4.55 8.61
C CYS A 252 -11.24 -3.19 8.25
N SER A 253 -10.34 -2.67 9.09
CA SER A 253 -9.68 -1.38 8.86
C SER A 253 -8.73 -1.42 7.65
N LYS A 254 -8.17 -2.59 7.32
CA LYS A 254 -7.23 -2.78 6.21
C LYS A 254 -7.83 -3.54 5.03
N LYS A 255 -9.15 -3.43 4.83
CA LYS A 255 -9.90 -4.08 3.74
C LYS A 255 -9.27 -3.92 2.35
N SER A 256 -8.67 -2.77 2.05
CA SER A 256 -7.98 -2.53 0.78
C SER A 256 -6.78 -3.45 0.53
N LEU A 257 -6.12 -3.96 1.58
CA LEU A 257 -5.04 -4.95 1.44
C LEU A 257 -5.54 -6.28 0.89
N TYR A 258 -6.81 -6.61 1.11
CA TYR A 258 -7.44 -7.84 0.67
C TYR A 258 -8.32 -7.64 -0.56
N ALA A 259 -8.29 -6.46 -1.20
CA ALA A 259 -8.88 -6.32 -2.52
C ALA A 259 -8.20 -7.29 -3.50
N PRO A 260 -8.93 -7.86 -4.48
CA PRO A 260 -8.34 -8.67 -5.52
C PRO A 260 -7.08 -8.00 -6.05
N VAL A 261 -5.95 -8.69 -5.92
CA VAL A 261 -4.79 -8.30 -6.70
C VAL A 261 -5.20 -8.60 -8.12
N ASP A 262 -5.31 -7.58 -8.97
CA ASP A 262 -5.56 -7.78 -10.39
C ASP A 262 -4.53 -8.82 -10.87
N HIS A 263 -4.99 -10.06 -11.08
CA HIS A 263 -4.19 -11.21 -11.52
C HIS A 263 -3.83 -11.05 -13.01
N MET A 264 -3.48 -9.82 -13.42
CA MET A 264 -2.89 -9.52 -14.72
C MET A 264 -1.36 -9.45 -14.64
N LYS A 265 -0.77 -9.87 -13.52
CA LYS A 265 0.67 -9.74 -13.27
C LYS A 265 1.60 -10.68 -14.01
N GLU A 266 1.14 -11.41 -15.03
CA GLU A 266 2.12 -12.11 -15.90
C GLU A 266 1.59 -12.50 -17.28
N LYS A 267 0.30 -12.83 -17.41
CA LYS A 267 -0.22 -13.33 -18.70
C LYS A 267 -0.41 -12.27 -19.78
N HIS A 268 -0.44 -10.99 -19.43
CA HIS A 268 -0.67 -9.90 -20.40
C HIS A 268 0.46 -8.90 -20.50
N LEU A 269 1.53 -9.01 -19.69
CA LEU A 269 2.75 -8.18 -19.82
C LEU A 269 3.91 -8.92 -20.52
N VAL A 270 3.68 -10.18 -20.92
CA VAL A 270 4.63 -10.99 -21.68
C VAL A 270 3.90 -11.51 -22.93
N GLY A 271 3.81 -10.66 -23.94
CA GLY A 271 3.21 -10.96 -25.23
C GLY A 271 3.33 -9.76 -26.18
N PRO A 272 3.25 -9.96 -27.51
CA PRO A 272 3.33 -8.87 -28.49
C PRO A 272 2.24 -7.80 -28.29
N ASP A 273 1.12 -8.17 -27.67
CA ASP A 273 -0.07 -7.34 -27.51
C ASP A 273 0.08 -6.23 -26.45
N VAL A 274 1.11 -6.27 -25.60
CA VAL A 274 1.37 -5.26 -24.54
C VAL A 274 1.52 -3.85 -25.10
N LEU A 275 2.11 -3.78 -26.29
CA LEU A 275 2.46 -2.53 -26.94
C LEU A 275 1.35 -2.03 -27.89
N GLU A 276 0.23 -2.75 -28.00
CA GLU A 276 -0.88 -2.33 -28.85
C GLU A 276 -1.65 -1.14 -28.27
N GLU A 277 -1.60 -0.01 -28.95
CA GLU A 277 -2.49 1.13 -28.68
C GLU A 277 -3.80 0.92 -29.43
N ARG A 278 -4.75 0.26 -28.78
CA ARG A 278 -6.03 -0.15 -29.38
C ARG A 278 -6.99 1.00 -29.70
N ASN A 279 -6.82 2.16 -29.07
CA ASN A 279 -7.73 3.29 -29.20
C ASN A 279 -6.92 4.61 -29.27
N PRO A 280 -6.96 5.35 -30.39
CA PRO A 280 -6.23 6.61 -30.55
C PRO A 280 -6.80 7.77 -29.71
N LEU A 281 -7.98 7.58 -29.10
CA LEU A 281 -8.57 8.55 -28.18
C LEU A 281 -8.16 8.33 -26.72
N MET A 282 -7.51 7.21 -26.41
CA MET A 282 -6.93 6.96 -25.09
C MET A 282 -5.53 7.58 -24.97
N PRO A 283 -5.06 7.90 -23.76
CA PRO A 283 -3.70 8.36 -23.57
C PRO A 283 -2.73 7.28 -24.05
N PRO A 284 -1.74 7.60 -24.89
CA PRO A 284 -0.79 6.62 -25.40
C PRO A 284 0.01 5.96 -24.27
N LEU A 285 0.61 4.81 -24.56
CA LEU A 285 1.45 4.10 -23.60
C LEU A 285 2.60 5.01 -23.14
N GLY A 286 2.96 4.93 -21.86
CA GLY A 286 3.93 5.83 -21.24
C GLY A 286 3.39 7.22 -20.87
N SER A 287 2.12 7.53 -21.16
CA SER A 287 1.51 8.80 -20.70
C SER A 287 1.48 8.87 -19.18
N ARG A 288 1.78 10.05 -18.63
CA ARG A 288 1.63 10.33 -17.21
C ARG A 288 0.20 10.71 -16.89
N VAL A 289 -0.34 10.17 -15.80
CA VAL A 289 -1.74 10.34 -15.41
C VAL A 289 -1.90 10.59 -13.92
N LYS A 290 -3.03 11.17 -13.53
CA LYS A 290 -3.50 11.33 -12.15
C LYS A 290 -5.00 11.05 -12.08
N ARG A 291 -5.60 11.10 -10.88
CA ARG A 291 -7.07 10.99 -10.72
C ARG A 291 -7.79 11.95 -11.67
N GLY A 292 -8.70 11.40 -12.45
CA GLY A 292 -9.64 12.11 -13.31
C GLY A 292 -10.95 12.41 -12.59
N ARG A 293 -11.89 13.03 -13.29
CA ARG A 293 -13.17 13.50 -12.73
C ARG A 293 -14.07 12.37 -12.20
N ASP A 294 -14.02 11.19 -12.82
CA ASP A 294 -14.95 10.10 -12.55
C ASP A 294 -14.38 9.06 -11.56
N TRP A 295 -13.29 9.42 -10.88
CA TRP A 295 -12.56 8.52 -9.98
C TRP A 295 -13.44 8.00 -8.82
N ILE A 296 -13.61 6.68 -8.74
CA ILE A 296 -14.33 5.97 -7.67
C ILE A 296 -13.44 4.99 -6.87
N TRP A 297 -12.14 4.96 -7.15
CA TRP A 297 -11.25 3.86 -6.78
C TRP A 297 -10.48 4.07 -5.46
N ASN A 298 -11.06 4.81 -4.51
CA ASN A 298 -10.44 5.15 -3.21
C ASN A 298 -9.01 5.70 -3.39
N ASP A 299 -8.06 5.29 -2.55
CA ASP A 299 -6.69 5.81 -2.54
C ASP A 299 -5.67 4.90 -3.25
N GLN A 300 -6.11 4.17 -4.28
CA GLN A 300 -5.25 3.24 -5.02
C GLN A 300 -4.01 3.89 -5.67
N ASP A 301 -4.11 5.18 -6.01
CA ASP A 301 -3.04 5.99 -6.60
C ASP A 301 -2.03 6.53 -5.58
N GLY A 302 -2.31 6.39 -4.28
CA GLY A 302 -1.49 6.98 -3.22
C GLY A 302 -1.35 8.51 -3.33
N TYR A 303 -2.32 9.17 -3.98
CA TYR A 303 -2.34 10.62 -4.26
C TYR A 303 -1.18 11.11 -5.15
N GLY A 304 -0.51 10.21 -5.86
CA GLY A 304 0.62 10.51 -6.75
C GLY A 304 0.29 10.27 -8.22
N PRO A 305 1.19 10.68 -9.14
CA PRO A 305 1.02 10.38 -10.55
C PRO A 305 1.30 8.90 -10.84
N GLY A 306 0.80 8.44 -11.98
CA GLY A 306 1.04 7.12 -12.54
C GLY A 306 1.38 7.18 -14.02
N THR A 307 1.59 6.01 -14.62
CA THR A 307 1.97 5.84 -16.02
C THR A 307 1.04 4.83 -16.68
N VAL A 308 0.48 5.17 -17.84
CA VAL A 308 -0.30 4.21 -18.66
C VAL A 308 0.64 3.16 -19.24
N ILE A 309 0.41 1.89 -18.93
CA ILE A 309 1.30 0.79 -19.31
C ILE A 309 0.66 -0.18 -20.30
N ILE A 310 -0.67 -0.17 -20.44
CA ILE A 310 -1.39 -1.05 -21.37
C ILE A 310 -2.76 -0.45 -21.75
N HIS A 311 -3.20 -0.70 -22.98
CA HIS A 311 -4.62 -0.55 -23.35
C HIS A 311 -5.26 -1.94 -23.23
N CYS A 312 -6.26 -2.08 -22.36
CA CYS A 312 -6.88 -3.37 -22.11
C CYS A 312 -7.64 -3.85 -23.35
N THR A 313 -7.87 -5.16 -23.44
CA THR A 313 -8.73 -5.76 -24.47
C THR A 313 -10.18 -5.32 -24.32
N ASP A 314 -10.60 -5.04 -23.09
CA ASP A 314 -11.93 -4.51 -22.78
C ASP A 314 -12.03 -3.05 -23.23
N VAL A 315 -13.04 -2.77 -24.06
CA VAL A 315 -13.28 -1.44 -24.62
C VAL A 315 -13.47 -0.42 -23.49
N GLY A 316 -12.75 0.69 -23.57
CA GLY A 316 -12.84 1.77 -22.59
C GLY A 316 -11.96 1.58 -21.35
N TRP A 317 -11.08 0.58 -21.31
CA TRP A 317 -10.20 0.32 -20.17
C TRP A 317 -8.71 0.44 -20.52
N LEU A 318 -7.94 0.98 -19.59
CA LEU A 318 -6.48 1.05 -19.67
C LEU A 318 -5.86 0.66 -18.32
N GLY A 319 -4.62 0.18 -18.33
CA GLY A 319 -3.87 -0.15 -17.13
C GLY A 319 -2.84 0.93 -16.79
N VAL A 320 -2.72 1.27 -15.51
CA VAL A 320 -1.82 2.30 -14.99
C VAL A 320 -0.92 1.69 -13.91
N GLU A 321 0.39 1.94 -14.02
CA GLU A 321 1.34 1.75 -12.91
C GLU A 321 1.56 3.09 -12.19
N TRP A 322 1.10 3.18 -10.95
CA TRP A 322 1.32 4.32 -10.07
C TRP A 322 2.79 4.42 -9.64
N ASP A 323 3.28 5.62 -9.30
CA ASP A 323 4.67 5.82 -8.85
C ASP A 323 4.98 5.05 -7.54
N THR A 324 3.94 4.66 -6.80
CA THR A 324 4.02 3.74 -5.65
C THR A 324 4.42 2.30 -6.05
N GLY A 325 4.33 1.95 -7.34
CA GLY A 325 4.54 0.61 -7.88
C GLY A 325 3.29 -0.27 -7.89
N LEU A 326 2.13 0.27 -7.51
CA LEU A 326 0.84 -0.40 -7.64
C LEU A 326 0.31 -0.29 -9.06
N MET A 327 -0.41 -1.31 -9.53
CA MET A 327 -0.95 -1.37 -10.88
C MET A 327 -2.42 -1.75 -10.84
N TYR A 328 -3.24 -1.01 -11.56
CA TYR A 328 -4.69 -1.22 -11.63
C TYR A 328 -5.23 -0.74 -12.98
N ASN A 329 -6.46 -1.15 -13.31
CA ASN A 329 -7.15 -0.72 -14.52
C ASN A 329 -8.19 0.35 -14.24
N TYR A 330 -8.37 1.25 -15.21
CA TYR A 330 -9.20 2.43 -15.10
C TYR A 330 -10.01 2.66 -16.36
N ARG A 331 -11.22 3.19 -16.21
CA ARG A 331 -12.10 3.54 -17.31
C ARG A 331 -11.65 4.85 -17.94
N TYR A 332 -11.61 4.86 -19.27
CA TYR A 332 -11.25 6.02 -20.06
C TYR A 332 -12.03 6.06 -21.38
N GLY A 333 -13.00 6.97 -21.44
CA GLY A 333 -13.92 7.13 -22.56
C GLY A 333 -15.18 6.28 -22.40
N THR A 334 -15.56 5.56 -23.44
CA THR A 334 -16.78 4.73 -23.45
C THR A 334 -16.43 3.27 -23.17
N THR A 335 -17.08 2.69 -22.16
CA THR A 335 -17.06 1.26 -21.83
C THR A 335 -18.31 0.57 -22.40
N PHE A 336 -18.46 -0.73 -22.16
CA PHE A 336 -19.68 -1.45 -22.55
C PHE A 336 -20.95 -0.98 -21.81
N SER A 337 -20.81 -0.41 -20.61
CA SER A 337 -21.93 -0.05 -19.74
C SER A 337 -22.08 1.44 -19.52
N GLU A 338 -21.02 2.22 -19.77
CA GLU A 338 -20.96 3.63 -19.41
C GLU A 338 -20.30 4.43 -20.54
N GLU A 339 -20.85 5.58 -20.88
CA GLU A 339 -20.26 6.49 -21.85
C GLU A 339 -19.52 7.63 -21.14
N ASN A 340 -18.41 8.08 -21.73
CA ASN A 340 -17.73 9.31 -21.31
C ASN A 340 -17.24 9.28 -19.84
N VAL A 341 -16.67 8.16 -19.39
CA VAL A 341 -16.09 8.00 -18.04
C VAL A 341 -14.56 8.11 -18.11
N TYR A 342 -13.99 9.02 -17.32
CA TYR A 342 -12.54 9.21 -17.22
C TYR A 342 -12.12 9.14 -15.75
N ASP A 343 -11.81 7.93 -15.32
CA ASP A 343 -11.25 7.68 -13.99
C ASP A 343 -9.87 8.33 -13.87
N VAL A 344 -9.09 8.42 -14.95
CA VAL A 344 -7.77 9.06 -14.96
C VAL A 344 -7.69 10.21 -15.96
N GLN A 345 -6.81 11.17 -15.72
CA GLN A 345 -6.51 12.29 -16.61
C GLN A 345 -5.02 12.42 -16.85
N VAL A 346 -4.62 12.85 -18.06
CA VAL A 346 -3.20 13.06 -18.41
C VAL A 346 -2.63 14.21 -17.58
N CYS A 347 -1.39 14.07 -17.11
CA CYS A 347 -0.66 15.11 -16.41
C CYS A 347 0.75 15.28 -16.97
N ASN A 348 1.39 16.38 -16.58
CA ASN A 348 2.76 16.68 -16.95
C ASN A 348 3.73 16.44 -15.78
N GLU A 349 3.39 15.65 -14.77
CA GLU A 349 4.29 15.37 -13.64
C GLU A 349 5.34 14.30 -14.03
N PRO A 350 6.64 14.53 -13.80
CA PRO A 350 7.69 13.61 -14.25
C PRO A 350 7.84 12.39 -13.33
N ARG A 351 8.55 11.35 -13.80
CA ARG A 351 8.86 10.16 -12.95
C ARG A 351 10.08 10.49 -12.14
N ILE A 352 9.95 10.52 -10.82
CA ILE A 352 11.09 10.72 -9.93
C ILE A 352 11.63 9.37 -9.50
N LEU A 353 12.80 9.02 -10.02
CA LEU A 353 13.54 7.84 -9.61
C LEU A 353 14.19 8.10 -8.24
N GLY A 354 13.76 7.34 -7.23
CA GLY A 354 14.47 7.27 -5.94
C GLY A 354 15.77 6.47 -6.09
N ASN A 355 15.88 5.34 -5.39
CA ASN A 355 17.03 4.44 -5.51
C ASN A 355 16.95 3.47 -6.73
N LYS A 356 16.02 3.69 -7.66
CA LYS A 356 15.82 2.84 -8.84
C LYS A 356 16.63 3.38 -10.01
N SER A 357 17.24 2.50 -10.81
CA SER A 357 17.98 2.90 -12.02
C SER A 357 17.06 3.25 -13.21
N ILE A 358 15.89 2.61 -13.30
CA ILE A 358 14.88 2.85 -14.35
C ILE A 358 13.50 2.38 -13.87
N SER A 359 12.43 2.96 -14.41
CA SER A 359 11.04 2.57 -14.09
C SER A 359 10.10 2.96 -15.25
N SER A 360 8.87 2.45 -15.26
CA SER A 360 7.85 2.94 -16.20
C SER A 360 7.61 4.44 -16.01
N GLY A 361 7.33 5.14 -17.11
CA GLY A 361 7.13 6.58 -17.14
C GLY A 361 8.42 7.40 -17.12
N CYS A 362 9.60 6.78 -17.07
CA CYS A 362 10.87 7.46 -17.29
C CYS A 362 11.02 7.86 -18.76
N GLU A 363 11.48 9.08 -19.00
CA GLU A 363 11.92 9.53 -20.31
C GLU A 363 13.33 9.01 -20.60
N VAL A 364 13.56 8.47 -21.80
CA VAL A 364 14.83 7.89 -22.24
C VAL A 364 15.25 8.38 -23.61
N LYS A 365 16.55 8.38 -23.87
CA LYS A 365 17.17 8.61 -25.19
C LYS A 365 18.04 7.41 -25.54
N ARG A 366 18.44 7.29 -26.81
CA ARG A 366 19.47 6.31 -27.22
C ARG A 366 20.73 6.44 -26.35
N GLY A 367 21.22 5.31 -25.88
CA GLY A 367 22.35 5.14 -24.96
C GLY A 367 23.65 4.79 -25.69
N PRO A 368 24.73 4.54 -24.93
CA PRO A 368 26.07 4.28 -25.50
C PRO A 368 26.17 3.00 -26.32
N ASP A 369 25.38 1.97 -26.00
CA ASP A 369 25.45 0.65 -26.67
C ASP A 369 24.37 0.46 -27.74
N TRP A 370 23.72 1.56 -28.17
CA TRP A 370 22.63 1.53 -29.15
C TRP A 370 23.05 0.90 -30.49
N GLU A 371 22.32 -0.12 -30.93
CA GLU A 371 22.56 -0.85 -32.19
C GLU A 371 21.31 -0.94 -33.10
N TRP A 372 20.27 -0.15 -32.81
CA TRP A 372 18.92 -0.30 -33.37
C TRP A 372 18.57 0.76 -34.44
N ASP A 373 19.56 1.19 -35.22
CA ASP A 373 19.42 2.23 -36.26
C ASP A 373 18.64 3.47 -35.76
N ASP A 374 17.70 4.00 -36.55
CA ASP A 374 16.85 5.14 -36.16
C ASP A 374 15.45 4.69 -35.73
N GLN A 375 15.32 3.52 -35.08
CA GLN A 375 14.03 3.06 -34.53
C GLN A 375 13.43 4.01 -33.49
N ASP A 376 14.27 4.80 -32.81
CA ASP A 376 13.85 5.87 -31.91
C ASP A 376 13.33 7.11 -32.64
N GLY A 377 13.49 7.19 -33.97
CA GLY A 377 13.18 8.38 -34.77
C GLY A 377 14.39 9.30 -35.01
N GLY A 378 15.60 8.86 -34.69
CA GLY A 378 16.84 9.61 -34.91
C GLY A 378 17.46 10.16 -33.63
N ALA A 379 18.71 10.61 -33.74
CA ALA A 379 19.48 11.09 -32.59
C ALA A 379 18.78 12.26 -31.86
N GLY A 380 18.64 12.11 -30.54
CA GLY A 380 18.00 13.11 -29.68
C GLY A 380 16.50 12.90 -29.46
N SER A 381 15.89 11.93 -30.14
CA SER A 381 14.51 11.53 -29.91
C SER A 381 14.29 10.99 -28.50
N ILE A 382 13.17 11.38 -27.90
CA ILE A 382 12.78 10.96 -26.55
C ILE A 382 11.73 9.85 -26.65
N GLY A 383 11.90 8.83 -25.83
CA GLY A 383 10.90 7.80 -25.58
C GLY A 383 10.46 7.75 -24.13
N CYS A 384 9.31 7.15 -23.87
CA CYS A 384 8.84 6.77 -22.54
C CYS A 384 9.04 5.28 -22.32
N VAL A 385 9.57 4.93 -21.15
CA VAL A 385 9.56 3.55 -20.67
C VAL A 385 8.13 3.13 -20.33
N VAL A 386 7.66 2.03 -20.93
CA VAL A 386 6.33 1.48 -20.69
C VAL A 386 6.40 0.32 -19.70
N VAL A 387 7.33 -0.61 -19.92
CA VAL A 387 7.50 -1.81 -19.09
C VAL A 387 8.99 -2.03 -18.82
N VAL A 388 9.32 -2.38 -17.57
CA VAL A 388 10.68 -2.80 -17.19
C VAL A 388 10.65 -4.30 -16.88
N LEU A 389 11.41 -5.08 -17.65
CA LEU A 389 11.62 -6.50 -17.45
C LEU A 389 13.04 -6.75 -16.93
N VAL A 390 13.36 -8.00 -16.61
CA VAL A 390 14.71 -8.38 -16.18
C VAL A 390 15.69 -8.15 -17.33
N ASN A 391 16.60 -7.18 -17.15
CA ASN A 391 17.66 -6.74 -18.07
C ASN A 391 17.23 -6.08 -19.40
N VAL A 392 15.92 -5.90 -19.61
CA VAL A 392 15.38 -5.38 -20.86
C VAL A 392 14.20 -4.46 -20.59
N VAL A 393 14.06 -3.41 -21.39
CA VAL A 393 13.07 -2.35 -21.20
C VAL A 393 12.28 -2.13 -22.49
N MET A 394 10.95 -2.04 -22.36
CA MET A 394 10.07 -1.67 -23.46
C MET A 394 9.86 -0.17 -23.48
N VAL A 395 10.11 0.45 -24.62
CA VAL A 395 10.04 1.91 -24.81
C VAL A 395 9.05 2.21 -25.92
N ARG A 396 8.25 3.25 -25.69
CA ARG A 396 7.49 3.94 -26.72
C ARG A 396 8.21 5.22 -27.09
N TRP A 397 8.61 5.36 -28.35
CA TRP A 397 9.21 6.58 -28.88
C TRP A 397 8.17 7.62 -29.26
N GLN A 398 8.59 8.89 -29.35
CA GLN A 398 7.74 10.02 -29.78
C GLN A 398 7.09 9.79 -31.15
N SER A 399 7.77 9.07 -32.05
CA SER A 399 7.23 8.66 -33.37
C SER A 399 6.04 7.71 -33.28
N GLY A 400 5.79 7.14 -32.12
CA GLY A 400 4.81 6.11 -31.87
C GLY A 400 5.36 4.69 -32.03
N ILE A 401 6.58 4.53 -32.56
CA ILE A 401 7.28 3.25 -32.64
C ILE A 401 7.54 2.73 -31.23
N LYS A 402 7.39 1.42 -31.05
CA LYS A 402 7.65 0.77 -29.76
C LYS A 402 8.67 -0.32 -29.98
N GLY A 403 9.58 -0.47 -29.04
CA GLY A 403 10.67 -1.41 -29.15
C GLY A 403 11.14 -1.89 -27.79
N GLN A 404 11.96 -2.92 -27.84
CA GLN A 404 12.51 -3.60 -26.67
C GLN A 404 14.04 -3.45 -26.71
N TYR A 405 14.62 -2.93 -25.63
CA TYR A 405 16.02 -2.48 -25.60
C TYR A 405 16.76 -2.95 -24.36
N ARG A 406 18.05 -3.24 -24.49
CA ARG A 406 18.88 -3.75 -23.38
C ARG A 406 19.13 -2.65 -22.35
N PHE A 407 19.01 -3.02 -21.09
CA PHE A 407 19.36 -2.15 -19.98
C PHE A 407 20.03 -2.98 -18.88
N GLY A 408 21.33 -3.20 -19.04
CA GLY A 408 22.17 -4.01 -18.16
C GLY A 408 22.38 -5.46 -18.62
N TRP A 409 21.73 -5.91 -19.71
CA TRP A 409 21.99 -7.22 -20.31
C TRP A 409 23.40 -7.25 -20.91
N ASP A 410 24.22 -8.22 -20.48
CA ASP A 410 25.63 -8.34 -20.90
C ASP A 410 26.46 -7.06 -20.64
N GLY A 411 26.06 -6.29 -19.62
CA GLY A 411 26.68 -5.00 -19.30
C GLY A 411 26.38 -3.87 -20.28
N LYS A 412 25.50 -4.08 -21.27
CA LYS A 412 25.14 -3.10 -22.29
C LYS A 412 23.91 -2.28 -21.92
N PHE A 413 23.94 -1.00 -22.27
CA PHE A 413 22.89 -0.02 -22.05
C PHE A 413 22.53 0.68 -23.36
N ASP A 414 21.50 0.16 -24.03
CA ASP A 414 20.96 0.77 -25.25
C ASP A 414 20.19 2.06 -24.93
N LEU A 415 19.77 2.27 -23.67
CA LEU A 415 19.00 3.43 -23.26
C LEU A 415 19.74 4.24 -22.21
N ASN A 416 19.60 5.56 -22.28
CA ASN A 416 20.00 6.47 -21.22
C ASN A 416 18.77 7.18 -20.66
N VAL A 417 18.63 7.20 -19.33
CA VAL A 417 17.53 7.89 -18.65
C VAL A 417 17.77 9.39 -18.69
N CYS A 418 16.77 10.15 -19.14
CA CYS A 418 16.83 11.60 -19.18
C CYS A 418 16.71 12.18 -17.77
N ASP A 419 17.31 13.36 -17.56
CA ASP A 419 16.94 14.18 -16.42
C ASP A 419 15.47 14.63 -16.62
N PRO A 420 14.55 14.28 -15.69
CA PRO A 420 13.14 14.64 -15.79
C PRO A 420 12.92 16.15 -15.91
N PHE A 421 13.84 16.98 -15.41
CA PHE A 421 13.74 18.44 -15.46
C PHE A 421 14.50 19.07 -16.63
N SER A 422 15.10 18.26 -17.51
CA SER A 422 15.75 18.78 -18.71
C SER A 422 14.76 19.47 -19.65
N PRO A 423 15.16 20.53 -20.37
CA PRO A 423 14.25 21.25 -21.28
C PRO A 423 13.60 20.36 -22.33
N ASP A 424 14.33 19.36 -22.85
CA ASP A 424 13.78 18.42 -23.83
C ASP A 424 12.70 17.51 -23.21
N ALA A 425 12.91 17.00 -21.99
CA ALA A 425 11.94 16.15 -21.29
C ALA A 425 10.68 16.94 -20.90
N VAL A 426 10.84 18.21 -20.50
CA VAL A 426 9.71 19.12 -20.25
C VAL A 426 8.92 19.35 -21.54
N ARG A 427 9.58 19.71 -22.64
CA ARG A 427 8.93 19.93 -23.94
C ARG A 427 8.19 18.67 -24.42
N TYR A 428 8.81 17.51 -24.29
CA TYR A 428 8.19 16.23 -24.62
C TYR A 428 6.90 15.99 -23.81
N ARG A 429 6.91 16.24 -22.50
CA ARG A 429 5.71 16.13 -21.66
C ARG A 429 4.63 17.16 -22.02
N GLU A 430 5.01 18.38 -22.37
CA GLU A 430 4.06 19.40 -22.85
C GLU A 430 3.40 19.00 -24.18
N GLU A 431 4.13 18.35 -25.07
CA GLU A 431 3.58 17.81 -26.31
C GLU A 431 2.59 16.65 -26.04
N MET A 432 2.90 15.79 -25.07
CA MET A 432 1.95 14.74 -24.61
C MET A 432 0.64 15.34 -24.05
N MET A 433 0.71 16.49 -23.39
CA MET A 433 -0.48 17.23 -22.93
C MET A 433 -1.34 17.81 -24.06
N ARG A 434 -0.83 17.85 -25.30
CA ARG A 434 -1.58 18.30 -26.50
C ARG A 434 -2.20 17.15 -27.29
N THR A 435 -2.08 15.91 -26.81
CA THR A 435 -2.69 14.75 -27.45
C THR A 435 -4.23 14.85 -27.44
N PRO A 436 -4.93 14.26 -28.42
CA PRO A 436 -6.40 14.25 -28.44
C PRO A 436 -7.01 13.68 -27.15
N ALA A 437 -6.37 12.71 -26.51
CA ALA A 437 -6.79 12.17 -25.22
C ALA A 437 -6.74 13.24 -24.12
N ALA A 438 -5.64 13.97 -23.99
CA ALA A 438 -5.51 15.07 -23.03
C ALA A 438 -6.49 16.22 -23.31
N LEU A 439 -6.76 16.52 -24.58
CA LEU A 439 -7.64 17.63 -25.01
C LEU A 439 -9.14 17.29 -24.97
N LYS A 440 -9.51 16.01 -25.18
CA LYS A 440 -10.92 15.58 -25.17
C LYS A 440 -11.47 15.37 -23.76
N TYR A 441 -10.67 15.53 -22.72
CA TYR A 441 -11.17 15.68 -21.36
C TYR A 441 -12.13 16.89 -21.32
N PRO A 442 -13.46 16.68 -21.33
CA PRO A 442 -14.39 17.80 -21.29
C PRO A 442 -14.26 18.43 -19.92
N SER A 443 -13.72 19.64 -19.86
CA SER A 443 -13.64 20.44 -18.65
C SER A 443 -15.04 20.59 -18.05
N GLY A 444 -15.35 19.75 -17.07
CA GLY A 444 -16.40 20.06 -16.10
C GLY A 444 -15.89 21.25 -15.30
N ALA A 445 -16.44 22.43 -15.63
CA ALA A 445 -16.05 23.75 -15.14
C ALA A 445 -14.65 24.21 -15.61
N SER A 446 -14.65 25.23 -16.47
CA SER A 446 -13.56 26.20 -16.50
C SER A 446 -13.24 26.60 -15.07
N ALA A 447 -11.95 26.63 -14.72
CA ALA A 447 -11.47 27.61 -13.77
C ALA A 447 -12.04 28.96 -14.23
N SER A 448 -13.00 29.51 -13.48
CA SER A 448 -13.41 30.89 -13.67
C SER A 448 -12.17 31.72 -13.43
N HIS A 449 -11.65 32.31 -14.49
CA HIS A 449 -11.03 33.62 -14.37
C HIS A 449 -11.99 34.45 -13.50
N ASN A 450 -11.50 34.85 -12.32
CA ASN A 450 -12.24 35.67 -11.37
C ASN A 450 -12.42 37.08 -11.98
N GLU A 451 -13.40 37.25 -12.87
CA GLU A 451 -13.93 38.57 -13.25
C GLU A 451 -15.16 38.96 -12.40
N ASP A 452 -15.67 38.05 -11.55
CA ASP A 452 -16.81 38.34 -10.66
C ASP A 452 -16.41 38.81 -9.25
N PHE A 453 -15.11 38.76 -8.89
CA PHE A 453 -14.64 39.20 -7.57
C PHE A 453 -14.45 40.73 -7.46
N GLU A 454 -14.20 41.43 -8.57
CA GLU A 454 -14.13 42.90 -8.59
C GLU A 454 -15.51 43.56 -8.66
N LYS A 455 -16.53 42.88 -9.19
CA LYS A 455 -17.91 43.42 -9.25
C LYS A 455 -18.67 43.26 -7.93
N ALA A 456 -18.31 42.27 -7.11
CA ALA A 456 -18.93 42.03 -5.80
C ALA A 456 -18.39 42.97 -4.69
N LEU A 457 -17.22 43.60 -4.89
CA LEU A 457 -16.60 44.50 -3.91
C LEU A 457 -17.11 45.96 -4.01
N GLU A 458 -17.70 46.36 -5.14
CA GLU A 458 -18.29 47.71 -5.31
C GLU A 458 -19.77 47.80 -4.88
N LEU A 459 -20.49 46.68 -4.81
CA LEU A 459 -21.93 46.67 -4.48
C LEU A 459 -22.21 46.49 -2.97
N SER A 460 -21.23 46.12 -2.15
CA SER A 460 -21.42 45.93 -0.70
C SER A 460 -21.20 47.19 0.16
N LYS A 461 -21.10 48.38 -0.45
CA LYS A 461 -20.92 49.67 0.25
C LYS A 461 -22.15 50.58 0.27
N LYS A 462 -23.34 50.10 -0.12
CA LYS A 462 -24.57 50.88 0.06
C LYS A 462 -25.68 50.04 0.69
N SER A 463 -26.35 50.69 1.64
CA SER A 463 -27.58 50.32 2.34
C SER A 463 -27.51 49.14 3.31
N GLU A 464 -27.05 49.44 4.53
CA GLU A 464 -27.89 49.19 5.71
C GLU A 464 -29.20 49.97 5.54
N GLU A 465 -30.35 49.31 5.65
CA GLU A 465 -31.50 49.75 6.45
C GLU A 465 -32.73 48.84 6.21
N GLU A 466 -33.23 48.32 7.35
CA GLU A 466 -34.63 48.12 7.71
C GLU A 466 -35.50 46.96 7.15
N THR A 467 -36.16 46.33 8.13
CA THR A 467 -37.44 45.58 8.15
C THR A 467 -37.50 44.09 7.77
N SER A 468 -37.81 43.28 8.78
CA SER A 468 -38.52 41.97 8.72
C SER A 468 -40.00 42.20 8.29
N PRO A 469 -40.83 41.21 7.84
CA PRO A 469 -40.89 39.82 8.34
C PRO A 469 -41.42 38.69 7.38
N ASN A 470 -41.46 37.48 7.95
CA ASN A 470 -42.38 36.34 7.73
C ASN A 470 -42.29 35.47 6.46
N THR A 471 -41.92 34.20 6.67
CA THR A 471 -42.32 33.08 5.80
C THR A 471 -42.98 32.00 6.67
N THR A 472 -44.21 31.65 6.31
CA THR A 472 -45.00 30.57 6.88
C THR A 472 -44.71 29.24 6.18
N ALA A 473 -45.04 28.16 6.91
CA ALA A 473 -45.31 26.78 6.49
C ALA A 473 -44.25 25.73 6.86
N LYS A 474 -44.79 24.69 7.51
CA LYS A 474 -44.19 23.71 8.43
C LYS A 474 -43.76 22.41 7.72
N PRO A 475 -42.92 21.59 8.39
CA PRO A 475 -42.39 20.34 7.85
C PRO A 475 -43.33 19.14 8.06
N ILE A 476 -43.21 18.17 7.15
CA ILE A 476 -43.92 16.88 7.18
C ILE A 476 -43.03 15.89 7.94
N LEU A 477 -43.35 15.64 9.21
CA LEU A 477 -43.33 14.36 9.93
C LEU A 477 -43.46 14.62 11.44
N HIS A 478 -44.49 14.03 12.05
CA HIS A 478 -44.90 14.23 13.45
C HIS A 478 -44.66 12.93 14.23
N VAL A 479 -43.78 12.94 15.22
CA VAL A 479 -43.62 11.82 16.17
C VAL A 479 -43.68 12.36 17.61
N VAL A 480 -44.62 11.82 18.37
CA VAL A 480 -45.01 12.23 19.72
C VAL A 480 -44.06 11.62 20.76
N LYS A 481 -43.49 12.46 21.64
CA LYS A 481 -42.78 12.02 22.85
C LYS A 481 -43.76 11.63 23.96
N GLY A 482 -43.58 10.45 24.58
CA GLY A 482 -44.08 10.22 25.93
C GLY A 482 -44.03 8.78 26.46
N LYS A 483 -43.46 8.64 27.69
CA LYS A 483 -43.51 7.52 28.67
C LYS A 483 -42.55 6.37 28.34
N TYR A 484 -41.53 5.99 29.12
CA TYR A 484 -41.28 5.86 30.57
C TYR A 484 -39.79 6.26 30.83
N PHE A 485 -39.26 6.75 31.97
CA PHE A 485 -39.49 6.51 33.40
C PHE A 485 -39.28 7.82 34.19
N ARG A 486 -40.08 8.03 35.23
CA ARG A 486 -39.75 8.93 36.36
C ARG A 486 -39.10 8.08 37.45
N ASN A 487 -38.02 8.57 38.04
CA ASN A 487 -37.76 8.32 39.46
C ASN A 487 -37.39 9.67 40.14
N PRO A 488 -37.98 10.03 41.30
CA PRO A 488 -37.89 11.38 41.84
C PRO A 488 -37.01 11.45 43.11
N SER A 489 -35.90 12.19 43.04
CA SER A 489 -35.38 12.99 44.16
C SER A 489 -34.26 13.92 43.67
N LEU A 490 -34.44 15.21 43.99
CA LEU A 490 -33.72 16.43 43.57
C LEU A 490 -32.19 16.40 43.82
N SER A 491 -31.35 17.10 43.04
CA SER A 491 -31.33 18.58 42.87
C SER A 491 -30.61 19.05 41.59
N LEU A 492 -31.00 20.24 41.09
CA LEU A 492 -30.38 21.03 40.00
C LEU A 492 -28.88 21.23 40.29
N ASP A 493 -27.92 21.05 39.37
CA ASP A 493 -27.82 21.53 37.98
C ASP A 493 -27.35 20.43 37.01
N ILE A 494 -27.85 20.44 35.77
CA ILE A 494 -27.49 19.46 34.73
C ILE A 494 -26.19 19.89 34.06
N GLU A 495 -25.12 19.15 34.39
CA GLU A 495 -23.98 18.88 33.52
C GLU A 495 -24.45 18.20 32.23
N THR A 496 -24.02 18.74 31.09
CA THR A 496 -23.95 18.00 29.83
C THR A 496 -22.55 17.41 29.72
N ASP A 497 -22.30 16.36 30.49
CA ASP A 497 -21.07 15.59 30.40
C ASP A 497 -21.15 14.64 29.20
N GLY A 498 -20.76 15.17 28.03
CA GLY A 498 -20.09 14.33 27.04
C GLY A 498 -18.82 13.72 27.68
N PRO A 499 -18.31 12.59 27.18
CA PRO A 499 -17.07 12.02 27.70
C PRO A 499 -15.98 13.10 27.66
N ASN A 500 -15.47 13.42 28.86
CA ASN A 500 -14.40 14.39 29.07
C ASN A 500 -13.13 13.84 28.42
N PHE A 501 -12.91 14.16 27.15
CA PHE A 501 -11.67 13.84 26.46
C PHE A 501 -10.56 14.72 27.02
N SER A 502 -9.44 14.09 27.39
CA SER A 502 -8.20 14.76 27.77
C SER A 502 -7.91 15.91 26.80
N SER A 503 -8.11 17.13 27.27
CA SER A 503 -7.66 18.34 26.60
C SER A 503 -6.17 18.15 26.35
N ALA A 504 -5.72 18.23 25.09
CA ALA A 504 -4.30 18.22 24.81
C ALA A 504 -3.64 19.31 25.67
N ASN A 505 -2.77 18.92 26.60
CA ASN A 505 -2.16 19.80 27.61
C ASN A 505 -1.36 20.98 27.02
N THR A 506 -1.24 21.06 25.68
CA THR A 506 -0.47 22.07 24.93
C THR A 506 -1.15 22.44 23.60
N GLN A 507 -1.40 23.74 23.39
CA GLN A 507 -2.02 24.28 22.17
C GLN A 507 -1.09 25.29 21.47
N TRP A 508 -0.84 25.09 20.18
CA TRP A 508 -0.11 26.01 19.32
C TRP A 508 -1.07 27.04 18.70
N PHE A 509 -0.58 28.27 18.58
CA PHE A 509 -1.25 29.39 17.91
C PHE A 509 -0.32 30.04 16.90
N TRP A 510 -0.88 30.61 15.85
CA TRP A 510 -0.19 31.44 14.88
C TRP A 510 -0.83 32.81 14.82
N LYS A 511 -0.04 33.82 14.46
CA LYS A 511 -0.48 35.20 14.32
C LYS A 511 -0.77 35.50 12.85
N ASP A 512 -1.95 36.00 12.53
CA ASP A 512 -2.28 36.44 11.17
C ASP A 512 -1.69 37.83 10.86
N ASP A 513 -1.88 38.27 9.62
CA ASP A 513 -1.51 39.58 9.09
C ASP A 513 -2.17 40.76 9.81
N THR A 514 -3.37 40.54 10.37
CA THR A 514 -4.06 41.52 11.24
C THR A 514 -3.51 41.56 12.67
N GLY A 515 -2.59 40.65 13.00
CA GLY A 515 -1.97 40.54 14.31
C GLY A 515 -2.78 39.73 15.33
N LYS A 516 -3.87 39.07 14.92
CA LYS A 516 -4.72 38.23 15.75
C LYS A 516 -4.13 36.82 15.88
N TRP A 517 -4.25 36.25 17.08
CA TRP A 517 -3.80 34.89 17.37
C TRP A 517 -4.90 33.88 17.06
N ASN A 518 -4.61 32.95 16.15
CA ASN A 518 -5.52 31.89 15.74
C ASN A 518 -4.96 30.52 16.18
N PRO A 519 -5.80 29.62 16.72
CA PRO A 519 -5.35 28.27 17.07
C PRO A 519 -5.12 27.45 15.81
N TYR A 520 -4.10 26.60 15.81
CA TYR A 520 -4.01 25.53 14.81
C TYR A 520 -5.12 24.50 15.03
N CYS A 521 -5.66 23.95 13.95
CA CYS A 521 -6.65 22.88 14.00
C CYS A 521 -6.10 21.65 14.74
N ARG A 522 -6.99 20.77 15.24
CA ARG A 522 -6.64 19.64 16.11
C ARG A 522 -5.53 18.75 15.53
N GLU A 523 -5.62 18.42 14.25
CA GLU A 523 -4.64 17.57 13.55
C GLU A 523 -3.27 18.23 13.42
N THR A 524 -3.25 19.50 13.01
CA THR A 524 -2.01 20.28 12.89
C THR A 524 -1.37 20.50 14.26
N ASN A 525 -2.17 20.79 15.28
CA ASN A 525 -1.70 20.94 16.66
C ASN A 525 -1.09 19.62 17.20
N ALA A 526 -1.72 18.48 16.93
CA ALA A 526 -1.18 17.17 17.30
C ALA A 526 0.16 16.87 16.60
N LYS A 527 0.26 17.19 15.30
CA LYS A 527 1.51 17.07 14.53
C LYS A 527 2.63 17.95 15.10
N LEU A 528 2.33 19.22 15.40
CA LEU A 528 3.29 20.15 15.99
C LEU A 528 3.74 19.70 17.38
N ASN A 529 2.82 19.24 18.23
CA ASN A 529 3.16 18.70 19.55
C ASN A 529 4.04 17.45 19.47
N LYS A 530 3.77 16.53 18.53
CA LYS A 530 4.60 15.34 18.31
C LYS A 530 6.02 15.70 17.85
N CYS A 531 6.15 16.64 16.92
CA CYS A 531 7.44 17.13 16.44
C CYS A 531 8.22 17.86 17.55
N TYR A 532 7.55 18.75 18.30
CA TYR A 532 8.16 19.50 19.40
C TYR A 532 8.62 18.60 20.54
N LYS A 533 7.83 17.57 20.91
CA LYS A 533 8.20 16.57 21.92
C LYS A 533 9.41 15.73 21.48
N ARG A 534 9.54 15.43 20.17
CA ARG A 534 10.69 14.69 19.62
C ARG A 534 11.95 15.53 19.61
N ASN A 535 11.87 16.79 19.20
CA ASN A 535 12.98 17.73 19.19
C ASN A 535 12.44 19.18 19.19
N PRO A 536 12.70 19.98 20.24
CA PRO A 536 12.26 21.38 20.32
C PRO A 536 12.86 22.28 19.22
N LYS A 537 13.97 21.87 18.60
CA LYS A 537 14.59 22.58 17.47
C LYS A 537 14.05 22.15 16.09
N SER A 538 13.06 21.26 16.04
CA SER A 538 12.52 20.75 14.79
C SER A 538 11.70 21.80 14.03
N THR A 539 11.50 21.52 12.74
CA THR A 539 10.60 22.29 11.87
C THR A 539 9.52 21.37 11.33
N ALA A 540 8.30 21.87 11.16
CA ALA A 540 7.18 21.11 10.62
C ALA A 540 6.46 21.90 9.53
N VAL A 541 6.01 21.22 8.48
CA VAL A 541 5.20 21.82 7.42
C VAL A 541 3.72 21.64 7.75
N VAL A 542 2.97 22.73 7.70
CA VAL A 542 1.55 22.83 8.04
C VAL A 542 0.79 23.57 6.94
N ASN A 543 -0.50 23.27 6.79
CA ASN A 543 -1.38 23.99 5.88
C ASN A 543 -2.35 24.85 6.69
N VAL A 544 -2.39 26.15 6.40
CA VAL A 544 -3.25 27.13 7.04
C VAL A 544 -3.92 27.93 5.93
N GLN A 545 -5.26 27.96 5.89
CA GLN A 545 -6.04 28.71 4.89
C GLN A 545 -5.61 28.43 3.44
N ASN A 546 -5.49 27.14 3.06
CA ASN A 546 -5.02 26.69 1.73
C ASN A 546 -3.61 27.15 1.32
N GLN A 547 -2.79 27.64 2.26
CA GLN A 547 -1.39 27.98 2.02
C GLN A 547 -0.48 27.12 2.90
N THR A 548 0.71 26.83 2.39
CA THR A 548 1.67 25.94 3.07
C THR A 548 2.73 26.75 3.79
N TYR A 549 2.89 26.48 5.07
CA TYR A 549 3.83 27.13 5.96
C TYR A 549 4.82 26.13 6.55
N ARG A 550 6.06 26.56 6.75
CA ARG A 550 7.05 25.86 7.59
C ARG A 550 7.11 26.52 8.96
N VAL A 551 6.62 25.82 9.98
CA VAL A 551 6.76 26.21 11.38
C VAL A 551 8.16 25.84 11.86
N VAL A 552 8.92 26.84 12.30
CA VAL A 552 10.24 26.72 12.89
C VAL A 552 10.09 26.89 14.41
N MET A 553 9.94 25.78 15.12
CA MET A 553 9.62 25.77 16.55
C MET A 553 10.69 26.45 17.41
N ALA A 554 11.97 26.29 17.03
CA ALA A 554 13.10 26.94 17.71
C ALA A 554 13.02 28.48 17.69
N LYS A 555 12.36 29.04 16.67
CA LYS A 555 12.27 30.48 16.42
C LYS A 555 10.87 31.03 16.65
N ASN A 556 9.92 30.19 17.08
CA ASN A 556 8.53 30.60 17.33
C ASN A 556 7.93 31.37 16.13
N MET A 557 8.17 30.87 14.91
CA MET A 557 7.68 31.50 13.68
C MET A 557 7.26 30.46 12.65
N GLN A 558 6.36 30.84 11.75
CA GLN A 558 6.03 30.12 10.54
C GLN A 558 6.43 30.93 9.32
N ILE A 559 6.88 30.24 8.27
CA ILE A 559 7.36 30.84 7.03
C ILE A 559 6.48 30.33 5.90
N ASN A 560 5.82 31.22 5.17
CA ASN A 560 5.07 30.86 3.98
C ASN A 560 6.05 30.32 2.91
N LEU A 561 5.81 29.11 2.40
CA LEU A 561 6.73 28.48 1.46
C LEU A 561 6.67 29.09 0.05
N ALA A 562 5.56 29.74 -0.30
CA ALA A 562 5.39 30.44 -1.58
C ALA A 562 5.88 31.89 -1.50
N THR A 563 5.41 32.67 -0.51
CA THR A 563 5.70 34.12 -0.44
C THR A 563 6.94 34.48 0.38
N ARG A 564 7.48 33.54 1.17
CA ARG A 564 8.59 33.74 2.14
C ARG A 564 8.26 34.68 3.31
N GLU A 565 7.01 35.12 3.44
CA GLU A 565 6.57 35.91 4.58
C GLU A 565 6.62 35.10 5.88
N THR A 566 6.92 35.80 6.98
CA THR A 566 7.10 35.18 8.29
C THR A 566 6.07 35.69 9.28
N PHE A 567 5.45 34.78 10.02
CA PHE A 567 4.44 35.08 11.03
C PHE A 567 4.80 34.44 12.37
N ASP A 568 4.43 35.08 13.48
CA ASP A 568 4.73 34.58 14.82
C ASP A 568 3.90 33.33 15.17
N VAL A 569 4.49 32.43 15.94
CA VAL A 569 3.87 31.20 16.44
C VAL A 569 4.18 31.05 17.91
N LYS A 570 3.19 30.66 18.74
CA LYS A 570 3.40 30.43 20.17
C LYS A 570 2.78 29.11 20.64
N LEU A 571 3.42 28.49 21.61
CA LEU A 571 2.88 27.33 22.34
C LEU A 571 2.36 27.80 23.70
N VAL A 572 1.09 27.55 23.98
CA VAL A 572 0.48 27.80 25.29
C VAL A 572 0.34 26.46 26.02
N LYS A 573 0.96 26.36 27.19
CA LYS A 573 0.77 25.25 28.13
C LYS A 573 -0.21 25.70 29.21
N LYS A 574 -1.25 24.92 29.52
CA LYS A 574 -2.07 25.18 30.71
C LYS A 574 -1.30 24.68 31.93
N GLU A 575 -0.83 25.59 32.79
CA GLU A 575 -0.36 25.24 34.13
C GLU A 575 -1.58 25.09 35.04
N PHE A 576 -1.70 23.94 35.72
CA PHE A 576 -2.59 23.82 36.86
C PHE A 576 -1.85 24.43 38.06
N SER A 577 -2.34 25.56 38.55
CA SER A 577 -2.09 25.96 39.94
C SER A 577 -2.68 24.86 40.82
N SER A 578 -1.80 24.23 41.59
CA SER A 578 -2.02 23.14 42.55
C SER A 578 -3.19 23.36 43.49
#